data_AF-A0A953GVF3-F1
#
_entry.id   AF-A0A953GVF3-F1
#
_cell.length_a   1.000
_cell.length_b   1.000
_cell.length_c   1.000
_cell.angle_alpha   90.00
_cell.angle_beta   90.00
_cell.angle_gamma   90.00
#
_symmetry.space_group_name_H-M   'P 1'
#
loop_
_entity.id
_entity.type
_entity.pdbx_description
1 polymer ?
#
loop_
_entity_poly.entity_id
_entity_poly.type
_entity_poly.pdbx_seq_one_letter_code
_entity_poly.pdbx_strand_id
1 'polypeptide(L)'
;MQIINQMIVGLGLIMALPGFAQPFRWEVNQPFATFQGNSVKQAAQVDSVLKTTDRTDAMTLFIAANTAYVLKRIEDAGFLFHAASIRGAFDLQRYPPLAVGGNSPGVYLGFLRSNAGQEINPALTEDPKIYISVTQKVASWDCKAVAQYKPGWEYKTINTSSPSCEKIRDERVQPMQAISRLFGNPRYVSAFMQVKKYNLLPYKEKQLADRKNTYDEALAIMLSIEKEAGLKGFAAYVK
;
A
#
# COMPACT_ATOMS: atom_id res chain seq x y z
N MET A 1 -34.29 39.50 61.38
CA MET A 1 -32.89 39.94 61.17
C MET A 1 -32.34 39.13 60.01
N GLN A 2 -32.24 39.76 58.84
CA GLN A 2 -31.68 39.21 57.60
C GLN A 2 -30.16 39.06 57.75
N ILE A 3 -29.56 38.00 57.21
CA ILE A 3 -28.36 38.11 56.38
C ILE A 3 -28.47 37.13 55.20
N ILE A 4 -28.42 37.73 54.02
CA ILE A 4 -28.36 37.20 52.67
C ILE A 4 -27.08 36.37 52.48
N ASN A 5 -27.18 35.17 51.87
CA ASN A 5 -26.01 34.53 51.28
C ASN A 5 -26.17 34.53 49.75
N GLN A 6 -25.45 35.44 49.10
CA GLN A 6 -25.27 35.47 47.65
C GLN A 6 -24.04 34.65 47.24
N MET A 7 -23.94 34.43 45.92
CA MET A 7 -22.72 34.18 45.15
C MET A 7 -22.19 32.73 45.20
N ILE A 8 -21.82 32.06 44.11
CA ILE A 8 -21.60 32.39 42.70
C ILE A 8 -21.88 31.11 41.91
N VAL A 9 -22.71 31.19 40.86
CA VAL A 9 -22.76 30.18 39.81
C VAL A 9 -21.47 30.33 39.01
N GLY A 10 -20.47 29.53 39.38
CA GLY A 10 -19.25 29.38 38.60
C GLY A 10 -19.58 28.63 37.33
N LEU A 11 -19.92 29.36 36.27
CA LEU A 11 -19.82 28.93 34.88
C LEU A 11 -18.35 28.54 34.61
N GLY A 12 -18.01 27.30 34.94
CA GLY A 12 -16.82 26.64 34.45
C GLY A 12 -16.99 26.39 32.97
N LEU A 13 -16.67 27.41 32.18
CA LEU A 13 -16.46 27.34 30.75
C LEU A 13 -15.37 26.28 30.51
N ILE A 14 -15.78 25.03 30.24
CA ILE A 14 -14.87 24.02 29.70
C ILE A 14 -14.52 24.52 28.31
N MET A 15 -13.37 25.20 28.21
CA MET A 15 -12.73 25.49 26.95
C MET A 15 -12.45 24.15 26.28
N ALA A 16 -13.29 23.80 25.31
CA ALA A 16 -13.03 22.71 24.40
C ALA A 16 -11.73 23.02 23.66
N LEU A 17 -10.65 22.34 24.03
CA LEU A 17 -9.41 22.35 23.27
C LEU A 17 -9.70 21.76 21.87
N PRO A 18 -9.48 22.51 20.78
CA PRO A 18 -9.62 21.97 19.44
C PRO A 18 -8.37 21.15 19.11
N GLY A 19 -8.55 19.92 18.61
CA GLY A 19 -7.47 19.23 17.87
C GLY A 19 -7.09 17.81 18.25
N PHE A 20 -7.88 17.06 19.02
CA PHE A 20 -7.68 15.61 19.08
C PHE A 20 -8.27 14.98 17.81
N ALA A 21 -7.42 14.71 16.83
CA ALA A 21 -7.76 13.81 15.73
C ALA A 21 -8.32 12.51 16.34
N GLN A 22 -9.57 12.19 16.04
CA GLN A 22 -10.18 10.93 16.47
C GLN A 22 -9.28 9.78 15.97
N PRO A 23 -8.92 8.81 16.83
CA PRO A 23 -8.10 7.69 16.41
C PRO A 23 -8.80 6.94 15.27
N PHE A 24 -8.04 6.57 14.23
CA PHE A 24 -8.54 5.73 13.16
C PHE A 24 -9.10 4.42 13.74
N ARG A 25 -10.24 3.95 13.21
CA ARG A 25 -10.90 2.73 13.67
C ARG A 25 -11.13 1.78 12.50
N TRP A 26 -10.87 0.49 12.72
CA TRP A 26 -11.12 -0.61 11.80
C TRP A 26 -11.27 -1.92 12.58
N GLU A 27 -11.70 -2.98 11.91
CA GLU A 27 -11.82 -4.32 12.49
C GLU A 27 -10.55 -5.14 12.25
N VAL A 28 -9.92 -5.60 13.34
CA VAL A 28 -8.58 -6.21 13.34
C VAL A 28 -8.53 -7.60 12.69
N ASN A 29 -9.66 -8.22 12.35
CA ASN A 29 -9.71 -9.57 11.77
C ASN A 29 -10.36 -9.65 10.38
N GLN A 30 -10.64 -8.51 9.74
CA GLN A 30 -11.19 -8.49 8.39
C GLN A 30 -10.06 -8.68 7.35
N PRO A 31 -10.19 -9.64 6.41
CA PRO A 31 -9.19 -9.85 5.35
C PRO A 31 -8.85 -8.59 4.57
N PHE A 32 -9.85 -7.75 4.33
CA PHE A 32 -9.72 -6.48 3.64
C PHE A 32 -10.23 -5.32 4.52
N ALA A 33 -9.58 -5.13 5.66
CA ALA A 33 -9.97 -4.10 6.63
C ALA A 33 -9.86 -2.68 6.03
N THR A 34 -10.89 -1.86 6.26
CA THR A 34 -10.99 -0.46 5.84
C THR A 34 -11.34 0.43 7.03
N PHE A 35 -11.13 1.75 6.90
CA PHE A 35 -11.55 2.68 7.94
C PHE A 35 -13.08 2.68 8.13
N GLN A 36 -13.54 2.79 9.37
CA GLN A 36 -14.96 2.89 9.68
C GLN A 36 -15.53 4.28 9.34
N GLY A 37 -16.75 4.30 8.79
CA GLY A 37 -17.49 5.52 8.47
C GLY A 37 -18.16 5.45 7.10
N ASN A 38 -18.85 6.53 6.72
CA ASN A 38 -19.34 6.69 5.34
C ASN A 38 -18.19 7.04 4.39
N SER A 39 -18.44 6.97 3.08
CA SER A 39 -17.42 7.20 2.04
C SER A 39 -16.73 8.56 2.13
N VAL A 40 -17.45 9.62 2.51
CA VAL A 40 -16.89 10.96 2.71
C VAL A 40 -15.88 10.98 3.85
N LYS A 41 -16.23 10.35 4.98
CA LYS A 41 -15.36 10.28 6.16
C LYS A 41 -14.13 9.41 5.89
N GLN A 42 -14.33 8.27 5.22
CA GLN A 42 -13.25 7.39 4.77
C GLN A 42 -12.28 8.11 3.82
N ALA A 43 -12.79 8.89 2.86
CA ALA A 43 -11.97 9.66 1.94
C ALA A 43 -11.11 10.69 2.68
N ALA A 44 -11.70 11.42 3.63
CA ALA A 44 -10.96 12.37 4.46
C ALA A 44 -9.87 11.70 5.32
N GLN A 45 -10.12 10.48 5.81
CA GLN A 45 -9.12 9.70 6.55
C GLN A 45 -7.97 9.26 5.65
N VAL A 46 -8.26 8.80 4.41
CA VAL A 46 -7.23 8.51 3.41
C VAL A 46 -6.39 9.76 3.11
N ASP A 47 -7.03 10.92 2.90
CA ASP A 47 -6.33 12.18 2.63
C ASP A 47 -5.45 12.61 3.81
N SER A 48 -5.90 12.38 5.04
CA SER A 48 -5.09 12.63 6.23
C SER A 48 -3.85 11.75 6.24
N VAL A 49 -3.98 10.45 5.95
CA VAL A 49 -2.85 9.52 5.90
C VAL A 49 -1.88 9.88 4.78
N LEU A 50 -2.37 10.26 3.60
CA LEU A 50 -1.54 10.68 2.46
C LEU A 50 -0.63 11.87 2.81
N LYS A 51 -1.13 12.81 3.63
CA LYS A 51 -0.37 13.98 4.09
C LYS A 51 0.69 13.65 5.15
N THR A 52 0.58 12.52 5.83
CA THR A 52 1.44 12.13 6.96
C THR A 52 2.07 10.75 6.77
N THR A 53 2.26 10.31 5.52
CA THR A 53 2.80 8.96 5.24
C THR A 53 4.19 8.74 5.84
N ASP A 54 5.00 9.80 5.96
CA ASP A 54 6.31 9.81 6.62
C ASP A 54 6.28 9.24 8.05
N ARG A 55 5.24 9.58 8.81
CA ARG A 55 5.10 9.24 10.24
C ARG A 55 4.01 8.21 10.55
N THR A 56 3.33 7.70 9.53
CA THR A 56 2.25 6.72 9.71
C THR A 56 2.83 5.30 9.76
N ASP A 57 2.33 4.49 10.68
CA ASP A 57 2.75 3.10 10.82
C ASP A 57 2.25 2.21 9.67
N ALA A 58 2.92 1.06 9.48
CA ALA A 58 2.62 0.16 8.38
C ALA A 58 1.18 -0.36 8.38
N MET A 59 0.58 -0.59 9.56
CA MET A 59 -0.77 -1.12 9.67
C MET A 59 -1.77 -0.08 9.16
N THR A 60 -1.68 1.15 9.67
CA THR A 60 -2.53 2.26 9.24
C THR A 60 -2.39 2.53 7.73
N LEU A 61 -1.18 2.44 7.18
CA LEU A 61 -0.95 2.58 5.73
C LEU A 61 -1.66 1.49 4.92
N PHE A 62 -1.62 0.22 5.36
CA PHE A 62 -2.36 -0.86 4.69
C PHE A 62 -3.87 -0.66 4.73
N ILE A 63 -4.42 -0.25 5.87
CA ILE A 63 -5.86 0.05 6.00
C ILE A 63 -6.27 1.22 5.11
N ALA A 64 -5.43 2.26 5.03
CA ALA A 64 -5.66 3.37 4.12
C ALA A 64 -5.60 2.94 2.65
N ALA A 65 -4.69 2.04 2.28
CA ALA A 65 -4.60 1.48 0.93
C ALA A 65 -5.88 0.72 0.54
N ASN A 66 -6.36 -0.16 1.42
CA ASN A 66 -7.62 -0.89 1.22
C ASN A 66 -8.80 0.07 1.10
N THR A 67 -8.86 1.09 1.96
CA THR A 67 -9.93 2.10 1.94
C THR A 67 -9.91 2.88 0.63
N ALA A 68 -8.73 3.32 0.16
CA ALA A 68 -8.57 4.00 -1.11
C ALA A 68 -9.01 3.12 -2.30
N TYR A 69 -8.73 1.81 -2.25
CA TYR A 69 -9.16 0.86 -3.27
C TYR A 69 -10.69 0.74 -3.34
N VAL A 70 -11.37 0.59 -2.19
CA VAL A 70 -12.85 0.56 -2.14
C VAL A 70 -13.46 1.85 -2.70
N LEU A 71 -12.84 2.99 -2.41
CA LEU A 71 -13.21 4.31 -2.93
C LEU A 71 -12.81 4.53 -4.40
N LYS A 72 -12.29 3.50 -5.09
CA LYS A 72 -11.84 3.54 -6.50
C LYS A 72 -10.71 4.54 -6.78
N ARG A 73 -9.95 4.92 -5.76
CA ARG A 73 -8.74 5.76 -5.85
C ARG A 73 -7.51 4.87 -6.05
N ILE A 74 -7.42 4.21 -7.21
CA ILE A 74 -6.45 3.13 -7.49
C ILE A 74 -5.00 3.59 -7.34
N GLU A 75 -4.68 4.80 -7.81
CA GLU A 75 -3.33 5.35 -7.69
C GLU A 75 -2.90 5.57 -6.23
N ASP A 76 -3.80 6.14 -5.41
CA ASP A 76 -3.55 6.34 -3.98
C ASP A 76 -3.44 5.00 -3.25
N ALA A 77 -4.30 4.04 -3.61
CA ALA A 77 -4.26 2.68 -3.06
C ALA A 77 -2.91 2.01 -3.35
N GLY A 78 -2.42 2.10 -4.59
CA GLY A 78 -1.12 1.56 -4.97
C GLY A 78 0.03 2.20 -4.22
N PHE A 79 0.05 3.54 -4.15
CA PHE A 79 1.08 4.26 -3.41
C PHE A 79 1.10 3.84 -1.93
N LEU A 80 -0.06 3.87 -1.25
CA LEU A 80 -0.19 3.51 0.16
C LEU A 80 0.17 2.04 0.41
N PHE A 81 -0.20 1.12 -0.48
CA PHE A 81 0.14 -0.30 -0.36
C PHE A 81 1.65 -0.56 -0.40
N HIS A 82 2.36 0.08 -1.35
CA HIS A 82 3.81 -0.05 -1.45
C HIS A 82 4.50 0.67 -0.29
N ALA A 83 4.04 1.85 0.11
CA ALA A 83 4.52 2.57 1.28
C ALA A 83 4.38 1.72 2.56
N ALA A 84 3.22 1.08 2.77
CA ALA A 84 2.98 0.17 3.89
C ALA A 84 3.93 -1.03 3.89
N SER A 85 4.14 -1.64 2.71
CA SER A 85 5.03 -2.79 2.55
C SER A 85 6.49 -2.44 2.86
N ILE A 86 6.95 -1.26 2.43
CA ILE A 86 8.29 -0.75 2.72
C ILE A 86 8.40 -0.42 4.22
N ARG A 87 7.44 0.32 4.76
CA ARG A 87 7.41 0.72 6.17
C ARG A 87 7.41 -0.49 7.09
N GLY A 88 6.57 -1.50 6.82
CA GLY A 88 6.50 -2.70 7.63
C GLY A 88 7.80 -3.50 7.63
N ALA A 89 8.49 -3.58 6.48
CA ALA A 89 9.79 -4.24 6.39
C ALA A 89 10.87 -3.50 7.18
N PHE A 90 10.86 -2.16 7.14
CA PHE A 90 11.73 -1.33 7.97
C PHE A 90 11.42 -1.51 9.46
N ASP A 91 10.14 -1.39 9.85
CA ASP A 91 9.73 -1.40 11.24
C ASP A 91 10.02 -2.73 11.93
N LEU A 92 9.77 -3.86 11.27
CA LEU A 92 10.06 -5.19 11.83
C LEU A 92 11.56 -5.41 12.10
N GLN A 93 12.43 -4.77 11.31
CA GLN A 93 13.88 -4.85 11.49
C GLN A 93 14.40 -3.86 12.52
N ARG A 94 13.85 -2.64 12.52
CA ARG A 94 14.25 -1.52 13.40
C ARG A 94 13.71 -1.66 14.81
N TYR A 95 12.47 -2.14 14.94
CA TYR A 95 11.73 -2.30 16.19
C TYR A 95 11.29 -3.75 16.39
N PRO A 96 12.23 -4.67 16.69
CA PRO A 96 11.91 -6.08 16.88
C PRO A 96 10.80 -6.29 17.92
N PRO A 97 9.68 -6.95 17.54
CA PRO A 97 8.51 -7.02 18.40
C PRO A 97 8.77 -7.84 19.67
N LEU A 98 8.11 -7.45 20.76
CA LEU A 98 8.04 -8.26 21.98
C LEU A 98 7.15 -9.50 21.77
N ALA A 99 6.03 -9.33 21.07
CA ALA A 99 5.12 -10.41 20.74
C ALA A 99 5.73 -11.39 19.71
N VAL A 100 5.53 -12.69 19.96
CA VAL A 100 6.06 -13.79 19.14
C VAL A 100 4.92 -14.71 18.65
N GLY A 101 5.24 -15.60 17.69
CA GLY A 101 4.27 -16.55 17.14
C GLY A 101 3.12 -15.86 16.42
N GLY A 102 1.90 -16.41 16.55
CA GLY A 102 0.69 -15.88 15.90
C GLY A 102 0.31 -14.46 16.33
N ASN A 103 0.79 -13.99 17.49
CA ASN A 103 0.55 -12.64 17.99
C ASN A 103 1.61 -11.63 17.53
N SER A 104 2.61 -12.05 16.74
CA SER A 104 3.62 -11.14 16.22
C SER A 104 3.00 -10.18 15.20
N PRO A 105 3.29 -8.86 15.26
CA PRO A 105 2.79 -7.90 14.28
C PRO A 105 3.20 -8.26 12.84
N GLY A 106 4.32 -8.98 12.66
CA GLY A 106 4.74 -9.47 11.35
C GLY A 106 3.73 -10.43 10.70
N VAL A 107 3.02 -11.23 11.50
CA VAL A 107 1.97 -12.15 11.00
C VAL A 107 0.80 -11.34 10.44
N TYR A 108 0.32 -10.34 11.20
CA TYR A 108 -0.80 -9.52 10.77
C TYR A 108 -0.45 -8.60 9.60
N LEU A 109 0.75 -8.02 9.57
CA LEU A 109 1.23 -7.26 8.40
C LEU A 109 1.37 -8.15 7.16
N GLY A 110 1.82 -9.40 7.32
CA GLY A 110 1.85 -10.38 6.23
C GLY A 110 0.45 -10.69 5.69
N PHE A 111 -0.52 -10.88 6.59
CA PHE A 111 -1.92 -11.06 6.25
C PHE A 111 -2.49 -9.86 5.48
N LEU A 112 -2.34 -8.64 6.00
CA LEU A 112 -2.78 -7.41 5.33
C LEU A 112 -2.13 -7.25 3.95
N ARG A 113 -0.81 -7.46 3.84
CA ARG A 113 -0.08 -7.38 2.58
C ARG A 113 -0.60 -8.38 1.56
N SER A 114 -0.85 -9.62 1.96
CA SER A 114 -1.34 -10.68 1.07
C SER A 114 -2.72 -10.32 0.51
N ASN A 115 -3.68 -9.99 1.39
CA ASN A 115 -5.04 -9.67 0.98
C ASN A 115 -5.12 -8.36 0.16
N ALA A 116 -4.44 -7.31 0.61
CA ALA A 116 -4.38 -6.04 -0.12
C ALA A 116 -3.73 -6.23 -1.50
N GLY A 117 -2.63 -7.00 -1.56
CA GLY A 117 -1.88 -7.24 -2.79
C GLY A 117 -2.61 -8.08 -3.83
N GLN A 118 -3.53 -8.95 -3.42
CA GLN A 118 -4.37 -9.73 -4.34
C GLN A 118 -5.33 -8.84 -5.14
N GLU A 119 -5.78 -7.73 -4.55
CA GLU A 119 -6.72 -6.80 -5.17
C GLU A 119 -6.01 -5.64 -5.87
N ILE A 120 -5.07 -5.00 -5.17
CA ILE A 120 -4.44 -3.76 -5.62
C ILE A 120 -3.45 -4.01 -6.76
N ASN A 121 -2.62 -5.06 -6.71
CA ASN A 121 -1.61 -5.27 -7.76
C ASN A 121 -2.23 -5.54 -9.14
N PRO A 122 -3.26 -6.42 -9.29
CA PRO A 122 -3.93 -6.57 -10.57
C PRO A 122 -4.54 -5.26 -11.08
N ALA A 123 -5.19 -4.49 -10.20
CA ALA A 123 -5.79 -3.20 -10.55
C ALA A 123 -4.76 -2.18 -11.05
N LEU A 124 -3.56 -2.13 -10.45
CA LEU A 124 -2.48 -1.27 -10.93
C LEU A 124 -2.01 -1.63 -12.33
N THR A 125 -2.06 -2.92 -12.70
CA THR A 125 -1.66 -3.37 -14.04
C THR A 125 -2.78 -3.28 -15.08
N GLU A 126 -4.01 -2.90 -14.72
CA GLU A 126 -5.06 -2.60 -15.71
C GLU A 126 -4.78 -1.31 -16.47
N ASP A 127 -4.16 -0.33 -15.79
CA ASP A 127 -3.72 0.92 -16.40
C ASP A 127 -2.21 1.12 -16.18
N PRO A 128 -1.38 0.82 -17.20
CA PRO A 128 0.06 1.01 -17.13
C PRO A 128 0.50 2.42 -16.76
N LYS A 129 -0.31 3.46 -17.05
CA LYS A 129 0.01 4.84 -16.66
C LYS A 129 -0.10 5.03 -15.15
N ILE A 130 -1.11 4.41 -14.51
CA ILE A 130 -1.25 4.40 -13.06
C ILE A 130 -0.06 3.68 -12.43
N TYR A 131 0.32 2.51 -12.95
CA TYR A 131 1.49 1.79 -12.44
C TYR A 131 2.78 2.63 -12.48
N ILE A 132 3.03 3.32 -13.59
CA ILE A 132 4.18 4.22 -13.75
C ILE A 132 4.10 5.37 -12.73
N SER A 133 2.95 6.02 -12.59
CA SER A 133 2.76 7.12 -11.64
C SER A 133 2.98 6.69 -10.19
N VAL A 134 2.40 5.55 -9.79
CA VAL A 134 2.62 4.97 -8.46
C VAL A 134 4.10 4.67 -8.22
N THR A 135 4.77 4.06 -9.19
CA THR A 135 6.20 3.76 -9.09
C THR A 135 7.03 5.03 -8.87
N GLN A 136 6.72 6.11 -9.59
CA GLN A 136 7.40 7.40 -9.41
C GLN A 136 7.12 8.00 -8.03
N LYS A 137 5.86 7.98 -7.57
CA LYS A 137 5.47 8.45 -6.23
C LYS A 137 6.22 7.70 -5.14
N VAL A 138 6.24 6.36 -5.20
CA VAL A 138 6.96 5.54 -4.22
C VAL A 138 8.46 5.79 -4.28
N ALA A 139 9.06 5.95 -5.47
CA ALA A 139 10.48 6.28 -5.62
C ALA A 139 10.85 7.61 -4.95
N SER A 140 9.98 8.62 -5.05
CA SER A 140 10.18 9.95 -4.50
C SER A 140 9.79 10.09 -3.02
N TRP A 141 9.18 9.06 -2.42
CA TRP A 141 8.61 9.14 -1.09
C TRP A 141 9.68 9.21 0.00
N ASP A 142 9.64 10.27 0.83
CA ASP A 142 10.50 10.38 2.01
C ASP A 142 9.93 9.55 3.16
N CYS A 143 10.50 8.36 3.37
CA CYS A 143 10.03 7.41 4.37
C CYS A 143 10.83 7.44 5.68
N LYS A 144 11.46 8.57 6.01
CA LYS A 144 12.21 8.72 7.27
C LYS A 144 11.34 8.50 8.50
N ALA A 145 11.88 7.78 9.47
CA ALA A 145 11.32 7.73 10.81
C ALA A 145 11.71 9.01 11.56
N VAL A 146 10.74 9.88 11.82
CA VAL A 146 10.95 11.07 12.67
C VAL A 146 11.26 10.68 14.12
N ALA A 147 11.88 11.56 14.90
CA ALA A 147 12.38 11.24 16.26
C ALA A 147 11.33 10.65 17.24
N GLN A 148 10.04 10.87 16.98
CA GLN A 148 8.93 10.39 17.83
C GLN A 148 8.12 9.24 17.17
N TYR A 149 8.61 8.70 16.06
CA TYR A 149 7.93 7.62 15.36
C TYR A 149 7.82 6.35 16.22
N LYS A 150 6.66 5.69 16.16
CA LYS A 150 6.39 4.41 16.81
C LYS A 150 5.76 3.46 15.79
N PRO A 151 6.12 2.16 15.79
CA PRO A 151 5.63 1.21 14.80
C PRO A 151 4.19 0.71 15.07
N GLY A 152 3.57 1.13 16.18
CA GLY A 152 2.23 0.66 16.57
C GLY A 152 2.23 -0.67 17.35
N TRP A 153 3.40 -1.17 17.76
CA TRP A 153 3.54 -2.31 18.67
C TRP A 153 4.62 -2.08 19.72
N GLU A 154 4.58 -2.87 20.78
CA GLU A 154 5.64 -2.90 21.78
C GLU A 154 6.85 -3.70 21.27
N TYR A 155 8.04 -3.15 21.46
CA TYR A 155 9.30 -3.70 20.95
C TYR A 155 10.35 -3.78 22.05
N LYS A 156 11.35 -4.65 21.85
CA LYS A 156 12.41 -4.92 22.83
C LYS A 156 13.32 -3.70 23.00
N THR A 157 14.19 -3.50 22.01
CA THR A 157 15.14 -2.40 21.91
C THR A 157 15.22 -1.98 20.45
N ILE A 158 15.61 -0.73 20.20
CA ILE A 158 15.79 -0.24 18.83
C ILE A 158 17.06 -0.87 18.25
N ASN A 159 16.92 -1.55 17.12
CA ASN A 159 18.07 -2.09 16.38
C ASN A 159 18.72 -0.99 15.55
N THR A 160 19.80 -0.38 16.07
CA THR A 160 20.48 0.74 15.40
C THR A 160 21.10 0.38 14.05
N SER A 161 21.40 -0.91 13.84
CA SER A 161 22.09 -1.45 12.66
C SER A 161 21.13 -1.90 11.54
N SER A 162 19.82 -1.74 11.72
CA SER A 162 18.85 -2.05 10.67
C SER A 162 19.09 -1.16 9.43
N PRO A 163 18.83 -1.65 8.21
CA PRO A 163 18.77 -0.81 7.02
C PRO A 163 17.88 0.42 7.24
N SER A 164 18.25 1.55 6.61
CA SER A 164 17.36 2.71 6.57
C SER A 164 16.10 2.39 5.77
N CYS A 165 15.03 3.15 6.00
CA CYS A 165 13.80 2.97 5.24
C CYS A 165 14.02 3.25 3.75
N GLU A 166 14.84 4.25 3.44
CA GLU A 166 15.19 4.63 2.07
C GLU A 166 15.92 3.51 1.33
N LYS A 167 16.85 2.81 2.01
CA LYS A 167 17.51 1.65 1.41
C LYS A 167 16.50 0.56 1.05
N ILE A 168 15.57 0.24 1.95
CA ILE A 168 14.51 -0.74 1.69
C ILE A 168 13.59 -0.26 0.57
N ARG A 169 13.21 1.03 0.54
CA ARG A 169 12.42 1.63 -0.52
C ARG A 169 13.10 1.44 -1.87
N ASP A 170 14.38 1.79 -1.98
CA ASP A 170 15.14 1.72 -3.23
C ASP A 170 15.24 0.27 -3.75
N GLU A 171 15.53 -0.68 -2.87
CA GLU A 171 15.54 -2.11 -3.19
C GLU A 171 14.17 -2.61 -3.70
N ARG A 172 13.07 -2.11 -3.13
CA ARG A 172 11.70 -2.51 -3.52
C ARG A 172 11.19 -1.80 -4.78
N VAL A 173 11.61 -0.56 -5.01
CA VAL A 173 11.19 0.26 -6.15
C VAL A 173 11.96 -0.12 -7.41
N GLN A 174 13.21 -0.57 -7.30
CA GLN A 174 14.02 -0.95 -8.47
C GLN A 174 13.30 -1.91 -9.45
N PRO A 175 12.72 -3.05 -9.03
CA PRO A 175 11.97 -3.90 -9.95
C PRO A 175 10.72 -3.21 -10.52
N MET A 176 10.04 -2.37 -9.74
CA MET A 176 8.88 -1.59 -10.24
C MET A 176 9.29 -0.60 -11.33
N GLN A 177 10.47 0.03 -11.21
CA GLN A 177 11.00 0.93 -12.23
C GLN A 177 11.33 0.19 -13.53
N ALA A 178 11.83 -1.05 -13.45
CA ALA A 178 12.06 -1.88 -14.64
C ALA A 178 10.73 -2.16 -15.37
N ILE A 179 9.68 -2.56 -14.64
CA ILE A 179 8.34 -2.75 -15.21
C ILE A 179 7.77 -1.43 -15.78
N SER A 180 7.94 -0.32 -15.07
CA SER A 180 7.49 1.00 -15.54
C SER A 180 8.14 1.42 -16.86
N ARG A 181 9.43 1.10 -17.06
CA ARG A 181 10.10 1.34 -18.35
C ARG A 181 9.49 0.50 -19.47
N LEU A 182 9.19 -0.78 -19.20
CA LEU A 182 8.52 -1.66 -20.18
C LEU A 182 7.11 -1.16 -20.50
N PHE A 183 6.35 -0.72 -19.50
CA PHE A 183 5.04 -0.10 -19.67
C PHE A 183 5.08 1.26 -20.39
N GLY A 184 6.24 1.90 -20.48
CA GLY A 184 6.47 3.04 -21.36
C GLY A 184 6.46 2.68 -22.86
N ASN A 185 6.52 1.39 -23.22
CA ASN A 185 6.48 0.92 -24.61
C ASN A 185 5.05 0.46 -24.99
N PRO A 186 4.36 1.14 -25.93
CA PRO A 186 3.00 0.78 -26.33
C PRO A 186 2.86 -0.64 -26.88
N ARG A 187 3.88 -1.17 -27.58
CA ARG A 187 3.88 -2.54 -28.10
C ARG A 187 3.93 -3.56 -26.96
N TYR A 188 4.74 -3.28 -25.94
CA TYR A 188 4.80 -4.12 -24.74
C TYR A 188 3.46 -4.13 -24.00
N VAL A 189 2.85 -2.95 -23.81
CA VAL A 189 1.53 -2.83 -23.18
C VAL A 189 0.47 -3.61 -23.95
N SER A 190 0.41 -3.46 -25.28
CA SER A 190 -0.55 -4.20 -26.11
C SER A 190 -0.40 -5.71 -25.96
N ALA A 191 0.83 -6.22 -26.01
CA ALA A 191 1.11 -7.65 -25.84
C ALA A 191 0.80 -8.13 -24.41
N PHE A 192 1.17 -7.37 -23.39
CA PHE A 192 0.84 -7.64 -22.00
C PHE A 192 -0.67 -7.80 -21.77
N MET A 193 -1.48 -6.90 -22.34
CA MET A 193 -2.94 -6.97 -22.22
C MET A 193 -3.52 -8.21 -22.92
N GLN A 194 -2.92 -8.67 -24.02
CA GLN A 194 -3.33 -9.92 -24.68
C GLN A 194 -3.01 -11.14 -23.82
N VAL A 195 -1.80 -11.20 -23.24
CA VAL A 195 -1.39 -12.26 -22.30
C VAL A 195 -2.33 -12.29 -21.09
N LYS A 196 -2.61 -11.13 -20.50
CA LYS A 196 -3.53 -11.00 -19.36
C LYS A 196 -4.93 -11.48 -19.70
N LYS A 197 -5.49 -11.03 -20.83
CA LYS A 197 -6.81 -11.45 -21.32
C LYS A 197 -6.87 -12.97 -21.50
N TYR A 198 -5.86 -13.57 -22.11
CA TYR A 198 -5.79 -15.02 -22.28
C TYR A 198 -5.77 -15.76 -20.93
N ASN A 199 -5.00 -15.27 -19.95
CA ASN A 199 -4.90 -15.89 -18.63
C ASN A 199 -6.23 -15.91 -17.86
N LEU A 200 -7.14 -14.99 -18.15
CA LEU A 200 -8.48 -14.93 -17.55
C LEU A 200 -9.52 -15.80 -18.26
N LEU A 201 -9.18 -16.40 -19.42
CA LEU A 201 -10.12 -17.26 -20.14
C LEU A 201 -10.42 -18.57 -19.38
N PRO A 202 -11.65 -19.10 -19.48
CA PRO A 202 -11.96 -20.46 -19.05
C PRO A 202 -11.06 -21.49 -19.74
N TYR A 203 -10.80 -22.63 -19.08
CA TYR A 203 -9.91 -23.67 -19.60
C TYR A 203 -10.27 -24.12 -21.03
N LYS A 204 -11.57 -24.33 -21.31
CA LYS A 204 -12.03 -24.76 -22.64
C LYS A 204 -11.69 -23.74 -23.73
N GLU A 205 -11.72 -22.44 -23.43
CA GLU A 205 -11.39 -21.39 -24.38
C GLU A 205 -9.88 -21.26 -24.60
N LYS A 206 -9.07 -21.54 -23.58
CA LYS A 206 -7.60 -21.59 -23.70
C LYS A 206 -7.12 -22.69 -24.67
N GLN A 207 -7.90 -23.76 -24.83
CA GLN A 207 -7.56 -24.85 -25.75
C GLN A 207 -7.83 -24.52 -27.23
N LEU A 208 -8.49 -23.41 -27.53
CA LEU A 208 -8.71 -22.98 -28.92
C LEU A 208 -7.38 -22.53 -29.53
N ALA A 209 -7.00 -23.13 -30.65
CA ALA A 209 -5.71 -22.88 -31.32
C ALA A 209 -5.45 -21.38 -31.56
N ASP A 210 -6.44 -20.63 -32.05
CA ASP A 210 -6.29 -19.19 -32.31
C ASP A 210 -5.99 -18.39 -31.04
N ARG A 211 -6.61 -18.77 -29.91
CA ARG A 211 -6.37 -18.12 -28.61
C ARG A 211 -4.96 -18.40 -28.12
N LYS A 212 -4.51 -19.65 -28.24
CA LYS A 212 -3.16 -20.05 -27.88
C LYS A 212 -2.10 -19.37 -28.76
N ASN A 213 -2.30 -19.32 -30.07
CA ASN A 213 -1.39 -18.65 -31.00
C ASN A 213 -1.25 -17.16 -30.68
N THR A 214 -2.38 -16.47 -30.45
CA THR A 214 -2.37 -15.05 -30.05
C THR A 214 -1.58 -14.84 -28.75
N TYR A 215 -1.74 -15.74 -27.78
CA TYR A 215 -0.99 -15.68 -26.53
C TYR A 215 0.52 -15.90 -26.73
N ASP A 216 0.90 -16.92 -27.51
CA ASP A 216 2.31 -17.25 -27.77
C ASP A 216 3.01 -16.11 -28.54
N GLU A 217 2.34 -15.49 -29.51
CA GLU A 217 2.82 -14.29 -30.22
C GLU A 217 3.01 -13.10 -29.29
N ALA A 218 2.02 -12.81 -28.43
CA ALA A 218 2.11 -11.73 -27.46
C ALA A 218 3.27 -11.95 -26.48
N LEU A 219 3.44 -13.19 -25.99
CA LEU A 219 4.54 -13.55 -25.10
C LEU A 219 5.90 -13.36 -25.79
N ALA A 220 6.02 -13.77 -27.06
CA ALA A 220 7.24 -13.57 -27.84
C ALA A 220 7.58 -12.08 -28.03
N ILE A 221 6.58 -11.23 -28.28
CA ILE A 221 6.77 -9.78 -28.37
C ILE A 221 7.29 -9.23 -27.03
N MET A 222 6.67 -9.61 -25.92
CA MET A 222 7.11 -9.17 -24.59
C MET A 222 8.55 -9.60 -24.30
N LEU A 223 8.91 -10.86 -24.59
CA LEU A 223 10.27 -11.38 -24.40
C LEU A 223 11.31 -10.66 -25.26
N SER A 224 10.98 -10.34 -26.52
CA SER A 224 11.88 -9.58 -27.40
C SER A 224 12.17 -8.20 -26.82
N ILE A 225 11.12 -7.47 -26.43
CA ILE A 225 11.26 -6.12 -25.87
C ILE A 225 12.02 -6.14 -24.54
N GLU A 226 11.75 -7.11 -23.67
CA GLU A 226 12.50 -7.32 -22.42
C GLU A 226 14.00 -7.55 -22.69
N LYS A 227 14.33 -8.41 -23.65
CA LYS A 227 15.71 -8.69 -24.05
C LYS A 227 16.41 -7.47 -24.66
N GLU A 228 15.74 -6.76 -25.57
CA GLU A 228 16.24 -5.53 -26.20
C GLU A 228 16.50 -4.43 -25.17
N ALA A 229 15.64 -4.28 -24.18
CA ALA A 229 15.78 -3.30 -23.11
C ALA A 229 16.80 -3.72 -22.03
N GLY A 230 17.26 -4.98 -22.02
CA GLY A 230 18.08 -5.53 -20.94
C GLY A 230 17.35 -5.58 -19.58
N LEU A 231 16.03 -5.70 -19.60
CA LEU A 231 15.17 -5.72 -18.41
C LEU A 231 14.48 -7.09 -18.27
N LYS A 232 14.24 -7.54 -17.04
CA LYS A 232 13.35 -8.67 -16.77
C LYS A 232 11.96 -8.15 -16.48
N GLY A 233 10.99 -8.50 -17.32
CA GLY A 233 9.58 -8.13 -17.15
C GLY A 233 8.73 -9.36 -16.80
N PHE A 234 7.42 -9.28 -17.06
CA PHE A 234 6.50 -10.37 -16.75
C PHE A 234 6.80 -11.63 -17.57
N ALA A 235 7.22 -11.48 -18.83
CA ALA A 235 7.39 -12.62 -19.73
C ALA A 235 8.61 -13.47 -19.37
N ALA A 236 9.67 -12.86 -18.82
CA ALA A 236 10.88 -13.57 -18.37
C ALA A 236 10.63 -14.67 -17.31
N TYR A 237 9.47 -14.68 -16.66
CA TYR A 237 9.12 -15.63 -15.59
C TYR A 237 8.09 -16.70 -15.98
N VAL A 238 7.63 -16.72 -17.24
CA VAL A 238 6.56 -17.62 -17.73
C VAL A 238 7.13 -19.00 -18.16
N LYS A 239 8.16 -19.51 -17.45
CA LYS A 239 8.79 -20.80 -17.77
C LYS A 239 8.08 -21.99 -17.14
#